data_AF-A0A6L8BGQ5-F1
#
_entry.id   AF-A0A6L8BGQ5-F1
#
_cell.length_a   1.000
_cell.length_b   1.000
_cell.length_c   1.000
_cell.angle_alpha   90.00
_cell.angle_beta   90.00
_cell.angle_gamma   90.00
#
_symmetry.space_group_name_H-M   'P 1'
#
loop_
_entity.id
_entity.type
_entity.pdbx_description
1 polymer ?
#
loop_
_entity_poly.entity_id
_entity_poly.type
_entity_poly.pdbx_seq_one_letter_code
_entity_poly.pdbx_strand_id
1 'polypeptide(L)' 'MLAEYAPILIFLVIAGGLGVILLLLGMALGRGQKYAEKRSPYECGFEAFEDTRMRFDVRYYLVASLFII' A
#
# COMPACT_ATOMS: atom_id res chain seq x y z
N MET A 1 -3.97 6.11 -34.58
CA MET A 1 -3.33 5.00 -33.83
C MET A 1 -3.13 5.33 -32.36
N LEU A 2 -2.39 6.39 -31.97
CA LEU A 2 -2.27 6.77 -30.54
C LEU A 2 -3.57 7.26 -29.88
N ALA A 3 -4.46 7.90 -30.65
CA ALA A 3 -5.75 8.38 -30.15
C ALA A 3 -6.66 7.27 -29.58
N GLU A 4 -6.48 6.02 -30.04
CA GLU A 4 -7.25 4.86 -29.55
C GLU A 4 -6.93 4.51 -28.08
N TYR A 5 -5.79 4.97 -27.56
CA TYR A 5 -5.40 4.77 -26.16
C TYR A 5 -5.91 5.89 -25.24
N ALA A 6 -6.46 6.97 -25.79
CA ALA A 6 -6.98 8.08 -24.99
C ALA A 6 -8.05 7.64 -23.96
N PRO A 7 -8.99 6.72 -24.26
CA PRO A 7 -9.95 6.22 -23.27
C PRO A 7 -9.27 5.52 -22.09
N ILE A 8 -8.18 4.78 -22.33
CA ILE A 8 -7.42 4.08 -21.28
C ILE A 8 -6.74 5.10 -20.37
N LEU A 9 -6.12 6.13 -20.94
CA LEU A 9 -5.49 7.20 -20.17
C LEU A 9 -6.51 7.95 -19.31
N ILE A 10 -7.67 8.30 -19.88
CA ILE A 10 -8.75 8.96 -19.16
C ILE A 10 -9.24 8.08 -17.99
N PHE A 11 -9.42 6.77 -18.24
CA PHE A 11 -9.81 5.84 -17.19
C PHE A 11 -8.79 5.78 -16.04
N LEU A 12 -7.49 5.70 -16.34
CA LEU A 12 -6.44 5.69 -15.34
C LEU A 12 -6.43 6.98 -14.51
N VAL A 13 -6.61 8.14 -15.15
CA VAL A 13 -6.67 9.44 -14.46
C VAL A 13 -7.89 9.51 -13.55
N ILE A 14 -9.06 9.08 -14.02
CA ILE A 14 -10.29 9.09 -13.21
C ILE A 14 -10.17 8.11 -12.04
N ALA A 15 -9.72 6.88 -12.28
CA ALA A 15 -9.58 5.87 -11.23
C ALA A 15 -8.54 6.27 -10.18
N GLY A 16 -7.37 6.75 -10.61
CA GLY A 16 -6.34 7.26 -9.72
C GLY A 16 -6.81 8.50 -8.94
N GLY A 17 -7.46 9.44 -9.63
CA GLY A 17 -8.02 10.65 -9.03
C GLY A 17 -9.09 10.33 -7.98
N LEU A 18 -10.00 9.40 -8.28
CA LEU A 18 -11.02 8.94 -7.33
C LEU A 18 -10.38 8.28 -6.10
N GLY A 19 -9.36 7.43 -6.29
CA GLY A 19 -8.62 6.82 -5.18
C GLY A 19 -8.00 7.86 -4.25
N VAL A 20 -7.35 8.88 -4.82
CA VAL A 20 -6.78 10.00 -4.04
C VAL A 20 -7.88 10.79 -3.32
N ILE A 21 -8.98 11.12 -4.00
CA ILE A 21 -10.11 11.86 -3.41
C ILE A 21 -10.69 11.11 -2.20
N LEU A 22 -10.89 9.80 -2.31
CA LEU A 22 -11.43 8.98 -1.23
C LEU A 22 -10.48 8.93 -0.02
N LEU A 23 -9.16 8.81 -0.25
CA LEU A 23 -8.17 8.88 0.82
C LEU A 23 -8.18 10.25 1.51
N LEU A 24 -8.22 11.35 0.75
CA LEU A 24 -8.28 12.71 1.29
C LEU A 24 -9.57 12.95 2.09
N LEU A 25 -10.71 12.47 1.60
CA LEU A 25 -11.98 12.53 2.34
C LEU A 25 -11.89 11.76 3.66
N GLY A 26 -11.34 10.55 3.65
CA GLY A 26 -11.14 9.76 4.87
C GLY A 26 -10.23 10.46 5.88
N MET A 27 -9.17 11.12 5.43
CA MET A 27 -8.27 11.91 6.27
C MET A 27 -8.93 13.18 6.81
N ALA A 28 -9.73 13.88 6.00
CA ALA A 28 -10.38 15.13 6.38
C ALA A 28 -11.57 14.92 7.34
N LEU A 29 -12.34 13.84 7.15
CA LEU A 29 -13.50 13.49 7.97
C LEU A 29 -13.12 12.68 9.22
N GLY A 30 -11.94 12.03 9.22
CA GLY A 30 -11.49 11.18 10.30
C GLY A 30 -11.09 11.95 11.57
N ARG A 31 -11.52 11.46 12.75
CA ARG A 31 -11.03 11.94 14.05
C ARG A 31 -9.64 11.35 14.33
N GLY A 32 -8.61 12.08 13.89
CA GLY A 32 -7.19 11.70 14.01
C GLY A 32 -6.61 11.78 15.43
N GLN A 33 -7.26 11.17 16.43
CA GLN A 33 -6.70 11.04 17.77
C GLN A 33 -5.37 10.29 17.68
N LYS A 34 -4.30 10.96 18.11
CA LYS A 34 -2.90 10.60 17.91
C LYS A 34 -2.25 10.50 19.29
N TYR A 35 -2.13 9.30 19.82
CA TYR A 35 -1.44 9.00 21.08
C TYR A 35 -0.47 7.83 20.88
N ALA A 36 0.44 7.63 21.82
CA ALA A 36 1.62 6.77 21.65
C ALA A 36 1.23 5.32 21.33
N GLU A 37 0.29 4.75 22.09
CA GLU A 37 -0.18 3.37 21.97
C GLU A 37 -0.95 3.11 20.67
N LYS A 38 -1.64 4.11 20.12
CA LYS A 38 -2.29 3.98 18.80
C LYS A 38 -1.29 4.05 17.64
N ARG A 39 -0.08 4.54 17.90
CA ARG A 39 0.99 4.64 16.91
C ARG A 39 2.04 3.55 17.06
N SER A 40 1.96 2.70 18.10
CA SER A 40 2.86 1.56 18.24
C SER A 40 2.49 0.46 17.24
N PRO A 41 3.47 -0.34 16.77
CA PRO A 41 3.19 -1.57 16.04
C PRO A 41 2.25 -2.49 16.80
N TYR A 42 1.45 -3.26 16.07
CA TYR A 42 0.57 -4.25 16.67
C TYR A 42 1.37 -5.52 17.01
N GLU A 43 1.49 -5.81 18.30
CA GLU A 43 2.18 -7.00 18.84
C GLU A 43 1.38 -7.64 19.98
N CYS A 44 0.06 -7.73 19.83
CA CYS A 44 -0.84 -8.34 20.83
C CYS A 44 -0.66 -7.79 22.27
N GLY A 45 -0.25 -6.52 22.41
CA GLY A 45 -0.02 -5.87 23.71
C GLY A 45 1.40 -6.01 24.26
N PHE A 46 2.30 -6.64 23.52
CA PHE A 46 3.72 -6.74 23.86
C PHE A 46 4.58 -5.68 23.17
N GLU A 47 5.78 -5.46 23.69
CA GLU A 47 6.81 -4.70 22.99
C GLU A 47 7.30 -5.49 21.77
N ALA A 48 7.65 -4.79 20.69
CA ALA A 48 8.16 -5.45 19.48
C ALA A 48 9.44 -6.24 19.80
N PHE A 49 9.36 -7.56 19.66
CA PHE A 49 10.42 -8.47 20.13
C PHE A 49 11.42 -8.88 19.04
N GLU A 50 11.18 -8.54 17.77
CA GLU A 50 12.01 -9.01 16.66
C GLU A 50 12.86 -7.92 16.00
N ASP A 51 14.08 -8.29 15.62
CA ASP A 51 14.91 -7.50 14.71
C ASP A 51 14.26 -7.52 13.32
N THR A 52 13.89 -6.34 12.82
CA THR A 52 13.30 -6.12 11.49
C THR A 52 14.15 -6.65 10.32
N ARG A 53 15.40 -7.05 10.57
CA ARG A 53 16.38 -7.45 9.55
C ARG A 53 16.51 -8.98 9.39
N MET A 54 15.39 -9.68 9.34
CA MET A 54 15.39 -11.11 8.99
C MET A 54 15.54 -11.33 7.48
N ARG A 55 16.21 -12.43 7.10
CA ARG A 55 16.28 -12.86 5.69
C ARG A 55 14.98 -13.57 5.32
N PHE A 56 14.35 -13.12 4.25
CA PHE A 56 13.23 -13.84 3.64
C PHE A 56 13.70 -15.09 2.90
N ASP A 57 12.83 -16.09 2.79
CA ASP A 57 13.13 -17.34 2.11
C ASP A 57 13.38 -17.11 0.60
N VAL A 58 14.41 -17.77 0.05
CA VAL A 58 14.75 -17.70 -1.38
C VAL A 58 13.62 -18.16 -2.31
N ARG A 59 12.64 -18.90 -1.78
CA ARG A 59 11.46 -19.35 -2.53
C ARG A 59 10.69 -18.20 -3.17
N TYR A 60 10.56 -17.04 -2.50
CA TYR A 60 9.89 -15.87 -3.10
C TYR A 60 10.61 -15.38 -4.35
N TYR A 61 11.94 -15.39 -4.32
CA TYR A 61 12.77 -15.02 -5.47
C TYR A 61 12.62 -16.02 -6.61
N LEU A 62 12.67 -17.33 -6.31
CA LEU A 62 12.51 -18.37 -7.34
C LEU A 62 11.15 -18.25 -8.04
N VAL A 63 10.06 -18.09 -7.28
CA VAL A 63 8.71 -17.89 -7.85
C VAL A 63 8.64 -16.65 -8.73
N ALA A 64 9.18 -15.51 -8.28
CA ALA A 64 9.19 -14.28 -9.07
C ALA A 64 10.03 -14.43 -10.36
N SER A 65 11.20 -15.07 -10.28
CA SER A 65 12.06 -15.30 -11.44
C SER A 65 11.41 -16.22 -12.49
N LEU A 66 10.73 -17.28 -12.05
CA LEU A 66 10.00 -18.20 -12.92
C LEU A 66 8.73 -17.58 -13.51
N PHE A 67 8.14 -16.57 -12.87
CA PHE A 67 7.01 -15.83 -13.45
C PHE A 67 7.46 -14.85 -14.54
N ILE A 68 8.67 -14.30 -14.42
CA ILE A 68 9.25 -13.37 -15.40
C ILE A 68 9.72 -14.09 -16.66
N ILE A 69 10.29 -15.30 -16.51
CA ILE A 69 10.78 -16.16 -17.60
C ILE A 69 9.59 -16.84 -18.29
#